data_AF-A0AAN7ATB5-F1
#
_entry.id   AF-A0AAN7ATB5-F1
#
_cell.length_a   1.000
_cell.length_b   1.000
_cell.length_c   1.000
_cell.angle_alpha   90.00
_cell.angle_beta   90.00
_cell.angle_gamma   90.00
#
_symmetry.space_group_name_H-M   'P 1'
#
loop_
_entity.id
_entity.type
_entity.pdbx_description
1 polymer ?
#
loop_
_entity_poly.entity_id
_entity_poly.type
_entity_poly.pdbx_seq_one_letter_code
_entity_poly.pdbx_strand_id
1 'polypeptide(L)'
;MAIVSCQCSNCRNTLGEFENYCRRIEIEPAAFSPATEGEQWDLAAHAKEGGLVVAGGLHLEKLFCNGCNQHIGYQCSWTPVGHAITVNQVILYISNVGLFSHDGKKTEPALCLSPLGLDNVPVPVPDINAPLDAPLHLADEAMNPWGLHAPISEADENACAVSYAQDIVNIRADIEQLRSELDLMRTTGGGLPSKGLDILTRNVVEIGNRVQQVENVHIEFELWKAGVDVAMAEQKTDCHTGLLPHTETRVPSHHSSNPFITGDNTVSSTRPAGPEYGQETLA
;
A
#
# COMPACT_ATOMS: atom_id res chain seq x y z
N MET A 1 0.35 25.91 10.71
CA MET A 1 1.54 25.46 9.93
C MET A 1 1.67 26.36 8.69
N ALA A 2 2.59 26.13 7.76
CA ALA A 2 2.66 26.95 6.54
C ALA A 2 1.59 26.50 5.54
N ILE A 3 0.74 27.42 5.07
CA ILE A 3 -0.25 27.14 4.02
C ILE A 3 0.44 27.17 2.66
N VAL A 4 0.15 26.19 1.81
CA VAL A 4 0.62 26.09 0.42
C VAL A 4 -0.55 26.02 -0.54
N SER A 5 -0.38 26.67 -1.69
CA SER A 5 -1.25 26.55 -2.84
C SER A 5 -0.80 25.40 -3.72
N CYS A 6 -1.72 24.51 -4.07
CA CYS A 6 -1.47 23.40 -4.97
C CYS A 6 -2.00 23.71 -6.36
N GLN A 7 -1.17 23.48 -7.37
CA GLN A 7 -1.49 23.76 -8.76
C GLN A 7 -1.19 22.56 -9.63
N CYS A 8 -1.95 22.38 -10.70
CA CYS A 8 -1.67 21.34 -11.69
C CYS A 8 -0.36 21.62 -12.43
N SER A 9 0.55 20.64 -12.51
CA SER A 9 1.85 20.81 -13.20
C SER A 9 1.72 21.10 -14.69
N ASN A 10 0.63 20.67 -15.34
CA ASN A 10 0.42 20.85 -16.78
C ASN A 10 -0.20 22.20 -17.15
N CYS A 11 -1.29 22.61 -16.48
CA CYS A 11 -2.00 23.86 -16.83
C CYS A 11 -1.88 24.99 -15.81
N ARG A 12 -1.21 24.74 -14.67
CA ARG A 12 -1.08 25.67 -13.53
C ARG A 12 -2.40 26.15 -12.92
N ASN A 13 -3.51 25.47 -13.23
CA ASN A 13 -4.78 25.75 -12.57
C ASN A 13 -4.64 25.46 -11.07
N THR A 14 -5.06 26.41 -10.23
CA THR A 14 -5.10 26.22 -8.78
C THR A 14 -6.09 25.13 -8.43
N LEU A 15 -5.61 24.10 -7.75
CA LEU A 15 -6.38 22.94 -7.31
C LEU A 15 -6.98 23.18 -5.93
N GLY A 16 -6.26 23.87 -5.03
CA GLY A 16 -6.71 24.18 -3.68
C GLY A 16 -5.56 24.70 -2.81
N GLU A 17 -5.85 25.03 -1.56
CA GLU A 17 -4.87 25.47 -0.56
C GLU A 17 -4.99 24.63 0.71
N PHE A 18 -3.86 24.36 1.36
CA PHE A 18 -3.83 23.53 2.56
C PHE A 18 -2.55 23.71 3.38
N GLU A 19 -2.57 23.25 4.62
CA GLU A 19 -1.37 23.20 5.44
C GLU A 19 -0.35 22.21 4.85
N ASN A 20 0.89 22.65 4.65
CA ASN A 20 1.98 21.81 4.15
C ASN A 20 2.43 20.80 5.23
N TYR A 21 1.57 19.83 5.50
CA TYR A 21 1.74 18.72 6.41
C TYR A 21 1.13 17.52 5.69
N CYS A 22 1.98 16.68 5.13
CA CYS A 22 1.57 15.65 4.18
C CYS A 22 2.01 14.26 4.64
N ARG A 23 1.14 13.26 4.52
CA ARG A 23 1.49 11.85 4.66
C ARG A 23 1.99 11.33 3.32
N ARG A 24 3.13 10.65 3.31
CA ARG A 24 3.59 9.92 2.13
C ARG A 24 2.72 8.68 1.95
N ILE A 25 2.24 8.45 0.73
CA ILE A 25 1.47 7.26 0.40
C ILE A 25 2.31 6.42 -0.57
N GLU A 26 2.55 5.16 -0.21
CA GLU A 26 3.33 4.21 -1.00
C GLU A 26 2.48 3.61 -2.13
N ILE A 27 2.03 4.46 -3.05
CA ILE A 27 1.42 4.07 -4.31
C ILE A 27 2.40 4.49 -5.41
N GLU A 28 2.54 3.64 -6.44
CA GLU A 28 3.26 4.01 -7.66
C GLU A 28 2.30 4.65 -8.67
N PRO A 29 2.64 5.81 -9.25
CA PRO A 29 3.79 6.67 -8.96
C PRO A 29 3.65 7.43 -7.63
N ALA A 30 4.79 7.86 -7.06
CA ALA A 30 4.88 8.46 -5.73
C ALA A 30 3.79 9.51 -5.46
N ALA A 31 3.03 9.28 -4.40
CA ALA A 31 1.89 10.09 -4.03
C ALA A 31 2.01 10.60 -2.59
N PHE A 32 1.25 11.66 -2.30
CA PHE A 32 1.07 12.15 -0.95
C PHE A 32 -0.40 12.47 -0.70
N SER A 33 -0.79 12.40 0.56
CA SER A 33 -2.06 12.93 1.02
C SER A 33 -1.76 14.09 1.97
N PRO A 34 -2.50 15.20 1.88
CA PRO A 34 -2.57 16.18 2.95
C PRO A 34 -3.08 15.51 4.22
N ALA A 35 -2.56 15.95 5.37
CA ALA A 35 -2.84 15.33 6.66
C ALA A 35 -3.96 16.02 7.44
N THR A 36 -4.57 17.09 6.90
CA THR A 36 -5.76 17.72 7.50
C THR A 36 -6.95 16.77 7.40
N GLU A 37 -7.38 16.24 8.54
CA GLU A 37 -8.54 15.37 8.65
C GLU A 37 -9.83 16.22 8.62
N GLY A 38 -10.76 15.87 7.74
CA GLY A 38 -12.16 16.30 7.85
C GLY A 38 -12.56 17.61 7.17
N GLU A 39 -11.64 18.38 6.60
CA GLU A 39 -12.02 19.47 5.72
C GLU A 39 -12.28 18.93 4.31
N GLN A 40 -13.52 19.11 3.85
CA GLN A 40 -13.88 18.87 2.46
C GLN A 40 -13.06 19.85 1.61
N TRP A 41 -12.00 19.34 1.01
CA TRP A 41 -11.21 20.14 0.09
C TRP A 41 -12.10 20.55 -1.07
N ASP A 42 -12.33 21.85 -1.18
CA ASP A 42 -13.03 22.43 -2.33
C ASP A 42 -12.05 22.46 -3.50
N LEU A 43 -11.68 21.26 -3.96
CA LEU A 43 -10.75 21.09 -5.04
C LEU A 43 -11.40 21.57 -6.33
N ALA A 44 -10.68 22.39 -7.09
CA ALA A 44 -10.98 22.62 -8.50
C ALA A 44 -10.60 21.39 -9.36
N ALA A 45 -11.08 20.23 -8.95
CA ALA A 45 -10.93 18.94 -9.58
C ALA A 45 -12.26 18.19 -9.50
N HIS A 46 -12.50 17.28 -10.43
CA HIS A 46 -13.68 16.44 -10.42
C HIS A 46 -13.29 14.97 -10.37
N ALA A 47 -14.00 14.22 -9.53
CA ALA A 47 -13.94 12.77 -9.52
C ALA A 47 -14.74 12.21 -10.71
N LYS A 48 -14.23 11.17 -11.35
CA LYS A 48 -14.99 10.37 -12.33
C LYS A 48 -15.11 8.93 -11.88
N GLU A 49 -16.29 8.36 -12.07
CA GLU A 49 -16.55 6.95 -11.91
C GLU A 49 -15.61 6.11 -12.79
N GLY A 50 -15.13 4.99 -12.24
CA GLY A 50 -14.05 4.17 -12.83
C GLY A 50 -12.88 3.96 -11.86
N GLY A 51 -13.21 3.83 -10.57
CA GLY A 51 -12.23 3.77 -9.49
C GLY A 51 -11.37 2.52 -9.47
N LEU A 52 -10.21 2.65 -8.83
CA LEU A 52 -9.30 1.55 -8.53
C LEU A 52 -9.70 0.93 -7.19
N VAL A 53 -9.92 -0.38 -7.16
CA VAL A 53 -10.00 -1.14 -5.92
C VAL A 53 -8.59 -1.61 -5.58
N VAL A 54 -8.04 -1.10 -4.49
CA VAL A 54 -6.70 -1.47 -4.02
C VAL A 54 -6.80 -2.69 -3.10
N ALA A 55 -5.74 -3.50 -3.03
CA ALA A 55 -5.61 -4.58 -2.07
C ALA A 55 -5.93 -4.07 -0.65
N GLY A 56 -6.86 -4.73 0.04
CA GLY A 56 -7.43 -4.25 1.30
C GLY A 56 -8.85 -3.66 1.19
N GLY A 57 -9.41 -3.57 -0.02
CA GLY A 57 -10.81 -3.17 -0.23
C GLY A 57 -11.02 -1.66 -0.37
N LEU A 58 -9.97 -0.86 -0.34
CA LEU A 58 -10.07 0.60 -0.53
C LEU A 58 -10.61 0.93 -1.93
N HIS A 59 -11.64 1.78 -2.00
CA HIS A 59 -12.19 2.26 -3.27
C HIS A 59 -11.71 3.69 -3.54
N LEU A 60 -10.94 3.85 -4.62
CA LEU A 60 -10.34 5.11 -5.02
C LEU A 60 -10.93 5.59 -6.34
N GLU A 61 -11.56 6.75 -6.37
CA GLU A 61 -12.03 7.40 -7.60
C GLU A 61 -10.93 8.25 -8.22
N LYS A 62 -10.84 8.27 -9.55
CA LYS A 62 -9.82 9.04 -10.26
C LYS A 62 -10.15 10.52 -10.20
N LEU A 63 -9.15 11.32 -9.84
CA LEU A 63 -9.26 12.78 -9.72
C LEU A 63 -8.62 13.46 -10.94
N PHE A 64 -9.39 14.32 -11.60
CA PHE A 64 -8.95 15.05 -12.79
C PHE A 64 -8.93 16.56 -12.57
N CYS A 65 -7.89 17.21 -13.07
CA CYS A 65 -7.81 18.67 -13.05
C CYS A 65 -8.92 19.31 -13.91
N ASN A 66 -9.64 20.30 -13.39
CA ASN A 66 -10.71 20.98 -14.14
C ASN A 66 -10.21 21.77 -15.36
N GLY A 67 -8.94 22.23 -15.34
CA GLY A 67 -8.39 23.05 -16.42
C GLY A 67 -7.98 22.24 -17.66
N CYS A 68 -7.24 21.15 -17.48
CA CYS A 68 -6.69 20.36 -18.60
C CYS A 68 -7.12 18.89 -18.61
N ASN A 69 -8.00 18.48 -17.70
CA ASN A 69 -8.50 17.11 -17.57
C ASN A 69 -7.37 16.06 -17.40
N GLN A 70 -6.20 16.47 -16.89
CA GLN A 70 -5.12 15.55 -16.54
C GLN A 70 -5.47 14.80 -15.25
N HIS A 71 -5.17 13.50 -15.22
CA HIS A 71 -5.27 12.68 -14.02
C HIS A 71 -4.20 13.11 -12.99
N ILE A 72 -4.63 13.67 -11.87
CA ILE A 72 -3.75 14.25 -10.85
C ILE A 72 -3.61 13.39 -9.60
N GLY A 73 -4.48 12.40 -9.42
CA GLY A 73 -4.48 11.55 -8.23
C GLY A 73 -5.81 10.82 -8.03
N TYR A 74 -6.14 10.51 -6.79
CA TYR A 74 -7.36 9.81 -6.41
C TYR A 74 -8.09 10.49 -5.25
N GLN A 75 -9.38 10.22 -5.12
CA GLN A 75 -10.18 10.51 -3.94
C GLN A 75 -10.73 9.19 -3.39
N CYS A 76 -10.58 8.97 -2.09
CA CYS A 76 -11.15 7.79 -1.44
C CYS A 76 -12.67 7.94 -1.34
N SER A 77 -13.45 7.07 -2.01
CA SER A 77 -14.90 7.06 -1.90
C SER A 77 -15.40 6.08 -0.83
N TRP A 78 -14.61 5.05 -0.53
CA TRP A 78 -14.92 4.10 0.54
C TRP A 78 -13.64 3.50 1.12
N THR A 79 -13.66 3.31 2.44
CA THR A 79 -12.56 2.72 3.21
C THR A 79 -13.10 1.72 4.24
N PRO A 80 -12.45 0.57 4.45
CA PRO A 80 -12.82 -0.36 5.51
C PRO A 80 -12.49 0.21 6.89
N VAL A 81 -13.15 -0.32 7.92
CA VAL A 81 -12.91 0.09 9.31
C VAL A 81 -11.46 -0.20 9.70
N GLY A 82 -10.79 0.79 10.31
CA GLY A 82 -9.40 0.66 10.78
C GLY A 82 -8.32 0.95 9.72
N HIS A 83 -8.70 1.38 8.51
CA HIS A 83 -7.73 1.81 7.51
C HIS A 83 -7.17 3.21 7.83
N ALA A 84 -5.90 3.46 7.49
CA ALA A 84 -5.24 4.76 7.70
C ALA A 84 -5.74 5.88 6.77
N ILE A 85 -6.53 5.52 5.75
CA ILE A 85 -7.09 6.44 4.76
C ILE A 85 -8.56 6.62 5.05
N THR A 86 -9.01 7.87 5.19
CA THR A 86 -10.40 8.22 5.48
C THR A 86 -11.21 8.43 4.20
N VAL A 87 -12.53 8.37 4.31
CA VAL A 87 -13.44 8.69 3.19
C VAL A 87 -13.26 10.17 2.82
N ASN A 88 -13.31 10.47 1.53
CA ASN A 88 -13.01 11.77 0.91
C ASN A 88 -11.57 12.24 1.02
N GLN A 89 -10.65 11.41 1.53
CA GLN A 89 -9.23 11.75 1.53
C GLN A 89 -8.68 11.80 0.11
N VAL A 90 -7.93 12.86 -0.18
CA VAL A 90 -7.37 13.13 -1.51
C VAL A 90 -5.91 12.73 -1.53
N ILE A 91 -5.55 11.94 -2.54
CA ILE A 91 -4.21 11.41 -2.77
C ILE A 91 -3.70 12.00 -4.08
N LEU A 92 -2.65 12.81 -4.04
CA LEU A 92 -2.12 13.52 -5.21
C LEU A 92 -0.77 12.95 -5.64
N TYR A 93 -0.56 12.83 -6.95
CA TYR A 93 0.73 12.44 -7.51
C TYR A 93 1.71 13.60 -7.47
N ILE A 94 2.87 13.38 -6.87
CA ILE A 94 3.94 14.40 -6.76
C ILE A 94 4.37 14.91 -8.14
N SER A 95 4.35 14.05 -9.17
CA SER A 95 4.73 14.43 -10.53
C SER A 95 3.73 15.36 -11.21
N ASN A 96 2.45 15.32 -10.81
CA ASN A 96 1.35 15.97 -11.54
C ASN A 96 0.85 17.25 -10.87
N VAL A 97 1.37 17.56 -9.68
CA VAL A 97 1.05 18.80 -8.96
C VAL A 97 2.31 19.53 -8.51
N GLY A 98 2.22 20.85 -8.42
CA GLY A 98 3.23 21.72 -7.80
C GLY A 98 2.67 22.38 -6.54
N LEU A 99 3.48 22.47 -5.49
CA LEU A 99 3.15 23.21 -4.28
C LEU A 99 3.89 24.54 -4.28
N PHE A 100 3.19 25.60 -3.90
CA PHE A 100 3.72 26.95 -3.86
C PHE A 100 3.39 27.59 -2.52
N SER A 101 4.38 28.23 -1.89
CA SER A 101 4.12 29.05 -0.70
C SER A 101 3.29 30.28 -1.06
N HIS A 102 2.78 30.98 -0.06
CA HIS A 102 2.11 32.28 -0.23
C HIS A 102 2.96 33.31 -1.01
N ASP A 103 4.30 33.19 -0.95
CA ASP A 103 5.23 34.04 -1.72
C ASP A 103 5.35 33.64 -3.20
N GLY A 104 4.60 32.63 -3.66
CA GLY A 104 4.69 32.08 -5.01
C GLY A 104 5.95 31.24 -5.27
N LYS A 105 6.73 30.94 -4.23
CA LYS A 105 7.93 30.09 -4.36
C LYS A 105 7.51 28.63 -4.36
N LYS A 106 8.05 27.84 -5.29
CA LYS A 106 7.83 26.39 -5.32
C LYS A 106 8.40 25.75 -4.05
N THR A 107 7.62 24.91 -3.40
CA THR A 107 7.99 24.18 -2.20
C THR A 107 7.78 22.68 -2.39
N GLU A 108 8.47 21.87 -1.59
CA GLU A 108 8.24 20.43 -1.53
C GLU A 108 7.18 20.11 -0.45
N PRO A 109 6.46 18.98 -0.60
CA PRO A 109 5.54 18.51 0.44
C PRO A 109 6.35 18.20 1.71
N ALA A 110 5.99 18.83 2.82
CA ALA A 110 6.60 18.52 4.10
C ALA A 110 6.02 17.19 4.61
N LEU A 111 6.74 16.12 4.31
CA LEU A 111 6.33 14.78 4.67
C LEU A 111 6.49 14.56 6.16
N CYS A 112 5.40 14.18 6.83
CA CYS A 112 5.43 13.77 8.22
C CYS A 112 6.16 12.43 8.27
N LEU A 113 7.44 12.43 8.65
CA LEU A 113 8.23 11.21 8.84
C LEU A 113 7.85 10.44 10.12
N SER A 114 6.75 10.78 10.77
CA SER A 114 6.20 9.94 11.83
C SER A 114 5.96 8.56 11.24
N PRO A 115 6.69 7.52 11.70
CA PRO A 115 6.35 6.17 11.35
C PRO A 115 4.90 6.00 11.77
N LEU A 116 4.05 5.53 10.86
CA LEU A 116 2.80 4.90 11.30
C LEU A 116 3.20 3.93 12.40
N GLY A 117 2.70 4.14 13.62
CA GLY A 117 3.01 3.33 14.79
C GLY A 117 2.53 1.90 14.60
N LEU A 118 3.26 1.15 13.78
CA LEU A 118 3.25 -0.31 13.67
C LEU A 118 4.48 -0.92 14.34
N ASP A 119 5.21 -0.12 15.12
CA ASP A 119 6.08 -0.68 16.13
C ASP A 119 5.17 -1.03 17.32
N ASN A 120 4.96 -2.34 17.52
CA ASN A 120 4.52 -2.91 18.78
C ASN A 120 5.51 -2.45 19.87
N VAL A 121 5.36 -1.24 20.40
CA VAL A 121 6.01 -0.85 21.63
C VAL A 121 5.40 -1.76 22.70
N PRO A 122 6.18 -2.64 23.34
CA PRO A 122 5.68 -3.39 24.48
C PRO A 122 5.27 -2.34 25.52
N VAL A 123 3.97 -2.16 25.71
CA VAL A 123 3.45 -1.38 26.83
C VAL A 123 4.00 -2.09 28.07
N PRO A 124 4.77 -1.42 28.94
CA PRO A 124 5.20 -2.02 30.19
C PRO A 124 3.94 -2.40 30.95
N VAL A 125 3.70 -3.70 31.09
CA VAL A 125 2.60 -4.22 31.90
C VAL A 125 2.89 -3.75 33.32
N PRO A 126 2.05 -2.91 33.94
CA PRO A 126 2.26 -2.57 35.34
C PRO A 126 2.14 -3.86 36.17
N ASP A 127 3.14 -4.11 37.00
CA ASP A 127 3.23 -5.28 37.87
C ASP A 127 2.02 -5.30 38.82
N ILE A 128 1.11 -6.24 38.56
CA ILE A 128 -0.14 -6.47 39.29
C ILE A 128 0.10 -7.05 40.70
N ASN A 129 1.34 -7.20 41.14
CA ASN A 129 1.69 -7.69 42.48
C ASN A 129 2.13 -6.60 43.46
N ALA A 130 2.00 -5.31 43.11
CA ALA A 130 2.29 -4.23 44.06
C ALA A 130 1.27 -4.24 45.23
N PRO A 131 1.71 -4.37 46.50
CA PRO A 131 0.80 -4.36 47.65
C PRO A 131 0.09 -3.01 47.79
N LEU A 132 -1.25 -3.02 47.78
CA LEU A 132 -2.09 -1.89 48.16
C LEU A 132 -1.98 -1.68 49.68
N ASP A 133 -0.98 -0.96 50.18
CA ASP A 133 -0.95 -0.49 51.59
C ASP A 133 0.08 0.64 51.82
N ALA A 134 0.26 1.56 50.86
CA ALA A 134 1.06 2.76 51.07
C ALA A 134 0.16 3.97 51.43
N PRO A 135 0.29 4.58 52.63
CA PRO A 135 -0.47 5.77 52.99
C PRO A 135 -0.02 6.97 52.16
N LEU A 136 -0.97 7.61 51.48
CA LEU A 136 -0.77 8.92 50.83
C LEU A 136 -0.50 9.97 51.92
N HIS A 137 0.77 10.32 52.09
CA HIS A 137 1.19 11.41 52.96
C HIS A 137 0.87 12.73 52.27
N LEU A 138 -0.06 13.49 52.84
CA LEU A 138 -0.23 14.92 52.56
C LEU A 138 1.12 15.62 52.78
N ALA A 139 1.60 16.30 51.76
CA ALA A 139 2.55 17.39 51.90
C ALA A 139 2.02 18.56 51.07
N ASP A 140 1.66 19.59 51.84
CA ASP A 140 1.36 20.95 51.42
C ASP A 140 2.51 21.60 50.62
N GLU A 141 2.16 22.75 50.02
CA GLU A 141 3.03 23.85 49.58
C GLU A 141 3.41 23.94 48.08
N ALA A 142 2.46 24.52 47.33
CA ALA A 142 2.59 25.80 46.63
C ALA A 142 3.90 26.15 45.88
N MET A 143 3.79 26.23 44.54
CA MET A 143 4.11 27.47 43.79
C MET A 143 3.64 27.35 42.33
N ASN A 144 2.57 28.07 41.95
CA ASN A 144 2.18 28.28 40.56
C ASN A 144 2.27 29.79 40.23
N PRO A 145 3.12 30.23 39.29
CA PRO A 145 3.38 31.65 39.06
C PRO A 145 2.71 32.18 37.78
N TRP A 146 1.44 31.89 37.50
CA TRP A 146 0.71 32.55 36.41
C TRP A 146 -0.77 32.74 36.79
N GLY A 147 -1.02 33.74 37.63
CA GLY A 147 -2.37 34.20 37.92
C GLY A 147 -2.87 35.12 36.82
N LEU A 148 -3.82 34.66 36.02
CA LEU A 148 -4.86 35.52 35.43
C LEU A 148 -6.01 34.68 34.81
N HIS A 149 -6.91 34.12 35.61
CA HIS A 149 -8.26 33.79 35.13
C HIS A 149 -9.31 34.13 36.20
N ALA A 150 -10.40 34.72 35.72
CA ALA A 150 -11.53 35.28 36.46
C ALA A 150 -12.22 34.24 37.38
N PRO A 151 -12.98 34.69 38.41
CA PRO A 151 -13.71 33.77 39.29
C PRO A 151 -14.85 33.10 38.51
N ILE A 152 -14.61 31.87 38.06
CA ILE A 152 -15.68 30.96 37.66
C ILE A 152 -16.21 30.35 38.96
N SER A 153 -17.53 30.33 39.12
CA SER A 153 -18.21 29.84 40.32
C SER A 153 -17.77 28.40 40.64
N GLU A 154 -17.19 28.18 41.83
CA GLU A 154 -16.72 26.88 42.35
C GLU A 154 -17.80 25.77 42.33
N ALA A 155 -19.08 26.12 42.13
CA ALA A 155 -20.18 25.19 42.02
C ALA A 155 -20.24 24.44 40.67
N ASP A 156 -19.81 25.06 39.56
CA ASP A 156 -19.91 24.46 38.22
C ASP A 156 -18.72 23.53 37.90
N GLU A 157 -17.52 23.82 38.41
CA GLU A 157 -16.36 22.91 38.27
C GLU A 157 -16.58 21.59 39.01
N ASN A 158 -17.22 21.63 40.17
CA ASN A 158 -17.48 20.43 40.96
C ASN A 158 -18.52 19.51 40.29
N ALA A 159 -19.51 20.08 39.60
CA ALA A 159 -20.49 19.31 38.83
C ALA A 159 -19.86 18.61 37.61
N CYS A 160 -18.95 19.30 36.91
CA CYS A 160 -18.21 18.72 35.77
C CYS A 160 -17.25 17.61 36.22
N ALA A 161 -16.53 17.80 37.33
CA ALA A 161 -15.63 16.82 37.90
C ALA A 161 -16.37 15.54 38.37
N VAL A 162 -17.55 15.69 38.96
CA VAL A 162 -18.40 14.56 39.38
C VAL A 162 -18.93 13.78 38.16
N SER A 163 -19.34 14.46 37.09
CA SER A 163 -19.75 13.80 35.84
C SER A 163 -18.62 12.97 35.23
N TYR A 164 -17.41 13.56 35.15
CA TYR A 164 -16.25 12.88 34.58
C TYR A 164 -15.81 11.67 35.44
N ALA A 165 -15.87 11.78 36.76
CA ALA A 165 -15.60 10.66 37.66
C ALA A 165 -16.61 9.52 37.47
N GLN A 166 -17.88 9.84 37.24
CA GLN A 166 -18.91 8.84 36.95
C GLN A 166 -18.67 8.15 35.60
N ASP A 167 -18.26 8.90 34.57
CA ASP A 167 -17.93 8.33 33.27
C ASP A 167 -16.74 7.37 33.36
N ILE A 168 -15.70 7.68 34.16
CA ILE A 168 -14.59 6.76 34.40
C ILE A 168 -15.05 5.46 35.05
N VAL A 169 -15.99 5.53 36.01
CA VAL A 169 -16.54 4.34 36.66
C VAL A 169 -17.32 3.49 35.66
N ASN A 170 -18.13 4.11 34.80
CA ASN A 170 -18.87 3.42 33.76
C ASN A 170 -17.93 2.75 32.75
N ILE A 171 -16.91 3.46 32.26
CA ILE A 171 -15.91 2.92 31.33
C ILE A 171 -15.16 1.73 31.94
N ARG A 172 -14.80 1.80 33.23
CA ARG A 172 -14.17 0.66 33.91
C ARG A 172 -15.08 -0.55 33.98
N ALA A 173 -16.37 -0.36 34.26
CA ALA A 173 -17.35 -1.45 34.27
C ALA A 173 -17.50 -2.08 32.87
N ASP A 174 -17.57 -1.26 31.82
CA ASP A 174 -17.66 -1.74 30.44
C ASP A 174 -16.42 -2.53 30.01
N ILE A 175 -15.22 -2.08 30.40
CA ILE A 175 -13.96 -2.82 30.12
C ILE A 175 -13.97 -4.18 30.82
N GLU A 176 -14.41 -4.24 32.08
CA GLU A 176 -14.49 -5.49 32.84
C GLU A 176 -15.48 -6.47 32.18
N GLN A 177 -16.63 -5.95 31.74
CA GLN A 177 -17.64 -6.73 31.02
C GLN A 177 -17.09 -7.25 29.68
N LEU A 178 -16.47 -6.41 28.87
CA LEU A 178 -15.90 -6.81 27.58
C LEU A 178 -14.78 -7.85 27.73
N ARG A 179 -13.96 -7.73 28.78
CA ARG A 179 -12.96 -8.75 29.12
C ARG A 179 -13.61 -10.09 29.46
N SER A 180 -14.67 -10.08 30.26
CA SER A 180 -15.42 -11.30 30.61
C SER A 180 -16.08 -11.95 29.39
N GLU A 181 -16.58 -11.14 28.44
CA GLU A 181 -17.16 -11.62 27.19
C GLU A 181 -16.11 -12.23 26.27
N LEU A 182 -14.91 -11.62 26.19
CA LEU A 182 -13.76 -12.18 25.46
C LEU A 182 -13.28 -13.50 26.05
N ASP A 183 -13.20 -13.61 27.38
CA ASP A 183 -12.81 -14.86 28.05
C ASP A 183 -13.87 -15.95 27.87
N LEU A 184 -15.15 -15.58 27.88
CA LEU A 184 -16.25 -16.48 27.56
C LEU A 184 -16.13 -16.98 26.10
N MET A 185 -15.88 -16.10 25.13
CA MET A 185 -15.67 -16.49 23.73
C MET A 185 -14.42 -17.37 23.54
N ARG A 186 -13.35 -17.06 24.28
CA ARG A 186 -12.11 -17.84 24.24
C ARG A 186 -12.29 -19.24 24.81
N THR A 187 -13.08 -19.38 25.88
CA THR A 187 -13.40 -20.67 26.53
C THR A 187 -14.47 -21.48 25.79
N THR A 188 -15.39 -20.82 25.06
CA THR A 188 -16.46 -21.51 24.31
C THR A 188 -16.10 -21.87 22.87
N GLY A 189 -15.03 -21.35 22.26
CA GLY A 189 -14.66 -21.80 20.92
C GLY A 189 -13.61 -20.98 20.15
N GLY A 190 -12.57 -20.48 20.81
CA GLY A 190 -11.56 -19.60 20.19
C GLY A 190 -10.33 -20.29 19.58
N GLY A 191 -10.37 -21.61 19.33
CA GLY A 191 -9.36 -22.30 18.52
C GLY A 191 -9.96 -22.60 17.15
N LEU A 192 -9.22 -22.39 16.05
CA LEU A 192 -9.62 -22.89 14.74
C LEU A 192 -10.04 -24.35 14.92
N PRO A 193 -11.29 -24.74 14.60
CA PRO A 193 -11.68 -26.15 14.66
C PRO A 193 -10.65 -26.93 13.84
N SER A 194 -10.27 -28.14 14.25
CA SER A 194 -9.22 -28.93 13.56
C SER A 194 -9.37 -28.95 12.04
N LYS A 195 -10.63 -28.98 11.57
CA LYS A 195 -11.01 -28.86 10.15
C LYS A 195 -10.60 -27.54 9.49
N GLY A 196 -10.63 -26.42 10.20
CA GLY A 196 -10.13 -25.11 9.75
C GLY A 196 -8.60 -25.06 9.64
N LEU A 197 -7.89 -25.75 10.54
CA LEU A 197 -6.44 -25.93 10.42
C LEU A 197 -6.09 -26.79 9.20
N ASP A 198 -6.81 -27.88 8.95
CA ASP A 198 -6.59 -28.71 7.76
C ASP A 198 -6.85 -27.93 6.44
N ILE A 199 -7.89 -27.10 6.41
CA ILE A 199 -8.17 -26.21 5.26
C ILE A 199 -7.03 -25.20 5.09
N LEU A 200 -6.55 -24.61 6.18
CA LEU A 200 -5.44 -23.66 6.13
C LEU A 200 -4.16 -24.34 5.60
N THR A 201 -3.80 -25.49 6.15
CA THR A 201 -2.63 -26.26 5.70
C THR A 201 -2.76 -26.63 4.22
N ARG A 202 -3.95 -27.06 3.76
CA ARG A 202 -4.21 -27.33 2.35
C ARG A 202 -4.05 -26.10 1.47
N ASN A 203 -4.60 -24.96 1.87
CA ASN A 203 -4.49 -23.71 1.13
C ASN A 203 -3.05 -23.23 1.06
N VAL A 204 -2.28 -23.34 2.16
CA VAL A 204 -0.85 -22.99 2.19
C VAL A 204 -0.04 -23.85 1.21
N VAL A 205 -0.29 -25.17 1.17
CA VAL A 205 0.36 -26.07 0.20
C VAL A 205 -0.05 -25.73 -1.23
N GLU A 206 -1.33 -25.45 -1.48
CA GLU A 206 -1.81 -25.09 -2.82
C GLU A 206 -1.20 -23.76 -3.30
N ILE A 207 -1.09 -22.77 -2.42
CA ILE A 207 -0.41 -21.50 -2.71
C ILE A 207 1.06 -21.76 -3.05
N GLY A 208 1.76 -22.58 -2.27
CA GLY A 208 3.15 -22.95 -2.55
C GLY A 208 3.34 -23.56 -3.93
N ASN A 209 2.45 -24.47 -4.33
CA ASN A 209 2.47 -25.08 -5.67
C ASN A 209 2.22 -24.06 -6.79
N ARG A 210 1.28 -23.12 -6.58
CA ARG A 210 0.99 -22.06 -7.56
C ARG A 210 2.15 -21.07 -7.68
N VAL A 211 2.80 -20.72 -6.57
CA VAL A 211 4.01 -19.87 -6.57
C VAL A 211 5.12 -20.55 -7.37
N GLN A 212 5.37 -21.84 -7.16
CA GLN A 212 6.37 -22.58 -7.93
C GLN A 212 6.06 -22.62 -9.43
N GLN A 213 4.78 -22.73 -9.82
CA GLN A 213 4.38 -22.67 -11.22
C GLN A 213 4.64 -21.28 -11.83
N VAL A 214 4.34 -20.21 -11.09
CA VAL A 214 4.61 -18.83 -11.53
C VAL A 214 6.12 -18.60 -11.69
N GLU A 215 6.95 -19.10 -10.78
CA GLU A 215 8.41 -19.02 -10.90
C GLU A 215 8.93 -19.74 -12.16
N ASN A 216 8.41 -20.93 -12.45
CA ASN A 216 8.79 -21.65 -13.67
C ASN A 216 8.42 -20.86 -14.93
N VAL A 217 7.20 -20.33 -15.01
CA VAL A 217 6.76 -19.49 -16.13
C VAL A 217 7.60 -18.21 -16.23
N HIS A 218 7.97 -17.61 -15.11
CA HIS A 218 8.83 -16.44 -15.07
C HIS A 218 10.22 -16.73 -15.66
N ILE A 219 10.82 -17.87 -15.31
CA ILE A 219 12.09 -18.32 -15.87
C ILE A 219 11.98 -18.55 -17.38
N GLU A 220 10.92 -19.23 -17.85
CA GLU A 220 10.67 -19.44 -19.28
C GLU A 220 10.51 -18.12 -20.04
N PHE A 221 9.81 -17.15 -19.45
CA PHE A 221 9.64 -15.83 -20.03
C PHE A 221 10.97 -15.07 -20.16
N GLU A 222 11.82 -15.08 -19.14
CA GLU A 222 13.13 -14.43 -19.20
C GLU A 222 14.06 -15.10 -20.23
N LEU A 223 14.01 -16.43 -20.37
CA LEU A 223 14.72 -17.14 -21.43
C LEU A 223 14.21 -16.76 -22.83
N TRP A 224 12.89 -16.66 -23.00
CA TRP A 224 12.29 -16.23 -24.27
C TRP A 224 12.69 -14.80 -24.63
N LYS A 225 12.64 -13.89 -23.66
CA LYS A 225 13.05 -12.49 -23.82
C LYS A 225 14.52 -12.38 -24.25
N ALA A 226 15.42 -13.12 -23.60
CA ALA A 226 16.82 -13.18 -24.01
C ALA A 226 16.99 -13.68 -25.46
N GLY A 227 16.19 -14.66 -25.89
CA GLY A 227 16.19 -15.14 -27.28
C GLY A 227 15.71 -14.07 -28.28
N VAL A 228 14.68 -13.31 -27.93
CA VAL A 228 14.20 -12.17 -28.73
C VAL A 228 15.28 -11.09 -28.86
N ASP A 229 15.94 -10.75 -27.76
CA ASP A 229 17.01 -9.74 -27.76
C ASP A 229 18.18 -10.14 -28.68
N VAL A 230 18.56 -11.42 -28.68
CA VAL A 230 19.58 -11.96 -29.60
C VAL A 230 19.10 -11.87 -31.06
N ALA A 231 17.87 -12.29 -31.35
CA ALA A 231 17.32 -12.23 -32.72
C ALA A 231 17.21 -10.77 -33.24
N MET A 232 16.84 -9.83 -32.36
CA MET A 232 16.80 -8.40 -32.71
C MET A 232 18.21 -7.82 -32.94
N ALA A 233 19.22 -8.32 -32.23
CA ALA A 233 20.60 -7.92 -32.44
C ALA A 233 21.16 -8.43 -33.78
N GLU A 234 20.87 -9.68 -34.15
CA GLU A 234 21.26 -10.27 -35.44
C GLU A 234 20.58 -9.54 -36.62
N GLN A 235 19.30 -9.17 -36.48
CA GLN A 235 18.60 -8.41 -37.52
C GLN A 235 19.21 -7.01 -37.74
N LYS A 236 19.81 -6.40 -36.70
CA LYS A 236 20.44 -5.08 -36.79
C LYS A 236 21.81 -5.13 -37.47
N THR A 237 22.49 -6.28 -37.46
CA THR A 237 23.80 -6.43 -38.11
C THR A 237 23.72 -6.61 -39.63
N ASP A 238 22.62 -7.13 -40.16
CA ASP A 238 22.47 -7.38 -41.60
C ASP A 238 22.11 -6.15 -42.45
N CYS A 239 21.70 -5.04 -41.84
CA CYS A 239 21.38 -3.80 -42.56
C CYS A 239 22.56 -2.84 -42.81
N HIS A 240 23.80 -3.19 -42.42
CA HIS A 240 24.98 -2.32 -42.60
C HIS A 240 26.13 -2.88 -43.45
N THR A 241 26.01 -4.07 -44.04
CA THR A 241 27.07 -4.65 -44.91
C THR A 241 26.70 -4.67 -46.38
N GLY A 242 25.97 -3.64 -46.84
CA GLY A 242 25.59 -3.42 -48.23
C GLY A 242 26.42 -2.35 -48.95
N LEU A 243 27.72 -2.23 -48.71
CA LEU A 243 28.64 -1.43 -49.53
C LEU A 243 30.03 -2.11 -49.55
N LEU A 244 30.25 -2.99 -50.53
CA LEU A 244 31.60 -3.28 -51.03
C LEU A 244 31.77 -2.64 -52.42
N PRO A 245 32.98 -2.12 -52.73
CA PRO A 245 33.25 -1.44 -53.97
C PRO A 245 33.41 -2.43 -55.13
N HIS A 246 32.87 -2.05 -56.28
CA HIS A 246 33.10 -2.71 -57.56
C HIS A 246 34.60 -2.72 -57.92
N THR A 247 35.17 -3.91 -58.10
CA THR A 247 36.20 -4.14 -59.12
C THR A 247 35.91 -5.44 -59.86
N GLU A 248 35.91 -5.32 -61.18
CA GLU A 248 35.71 -6.38 -62.17
C GLU A 248 36.66 -7.56 -61.96
N THR A 249 36.19 -8.80 -62.07
CA THR A 249 36.96 -9.84 -62.77
C THR A 249 36.04 -10.93 -63.35
N ARG A 250 35.90 -10.89 -64.68
CA ARG A 250 35.91 -11.98 -65.67
C ARG A 250 35.47 -13.43 -65.27
N VAL A 251 34.42 -13.85 -65.96
CA VAL A 251 33.87 -15.20 -66.30
C VAL A 251 34.98 -16.21 -66.71
N PRO A 252 34.91 -17.54 -66.39
CA PRO A 252 34.06 -18.48 -67.14
C PRO A 252 33.33 -19.63 -66.41
N SER A 253 32.09 -19.82 -66.87
CA SER A 253 31.27 -21.03 -67.07
C SER A 253 31.84 -22.41 -66.68
N HIS A 254 30.99 -23.27 -66.07
CA HIS A 254 30.64 -24.62 -66.53
C HIS A 254 29.46 -25.22 -65.70
N HIS A 255 28.58 -25.97 -66.39
CA HIS A 255 27.78 -27.17 -66.02
C HIS A 255 27.49 -27.45 -64.52
N SER A 256 26.36 -27.98 -64.04
CA SER A 256 25.39 -28.94 -64.58
C SER A 256 24.37 -29.28 -63.47
N SER A 257 23.15 -29.63 -63.86
CA SER A 257 22.23 -30.60 -63.22
C SER A 257 21.53 -30.29 -61.87
N ASN A 258 20.19 -30.27 -61.98
CA ASN A 258 19.11 -30.72 -61.06
C ASN A 258 19.42 -32.03 -60.27
N PRO A 259 18.58 -32.56 -59.33
CA PRO A 259 17.25 -32.13 -58.82
C PRO A 259 16.97 -32.38 -57.29
N PHE A 260 15.72 -32.10 -56.84
CA PHE A 260 14.88 -32.75 -55.80
C PHE A 260 15.51 -33.34 -54.52
N ILE A 261 15.02 -32.96 -53.31
CA ILE A 261 14.58 -33.87 -52.21
C ILE A 261 13.53 -33.15 -51.32
N THR A 262 12.36 -33.79 -51.19
CA THR A 262 11.32 -33.60 -50.17
C THR A 262 11.70 -34.28 -48.85
N GLY A 263 11.35 -33.72 -47.70
CA GLY A 263 11.53 -34.38 -46.39
C GLY A 263 10.52 -33.91 -45.34
N ASP A 264 9.51 -34.74 -45.11
CA ASP A 264 8.61 -34.73 -43.96
C ASP A 264 9.38 -34.86 -42.64
N ASN A 265 8.92 -34.17 -41.58
CA ASN A 265 9.31 -34.48 -40.21
C ASN A 265 8.07 -34.61 -39.32
N THR A 266 7.66 -35.87 -39.13
CA THR A 266 6.86 -36.36 -38.01
C THR A 266 7.66 -36.26 -36.72
N VAL A 267 7.13 -35.56 -35.70
CA VAL A 267 7.69 -35.60 -34.34
C VAL A 267 6.77 -36.45 -33.46
N SER A 268 7.32 -37.59 -33.04
CA SER A 268 6.74 -38.53 -32.09
C SER A 268 6.66 -37.93 -30.69
N SER A 269 5.51 -38.11 -30.06
CA SER A 269 5.24 -37.82 -28.65
C SER A 269 5.73 -38.99 -27.78
N THR A 270 6.70 -38.74 -26.91
CA THR A 270 7.11 -39.67 -25.85
C THR A 270 6.85 -39.02 -24.49
N ARG A 271 5.90 -39.61 -23.77
CA ARG A 271 5.48 -39.29 -22.41
C ARG A 271 6.40 -40.03 -21.43
N PRO A 272 7.01 -39.39 -20.41
CA PRO A 272 7.68 -40.12 -19.35
C PRO A 272 6.70 -40.57 -18.25
N ALA A 273 6.94 -41.78 -17.77
CA ALA A 273 6.22 -42.48 -16.71
C ALA A 273 6.45 -41.81 -15.34
N GLY A 274 5.39 -41.74 -14.52
CA GLY A 274 5.46 -41.28 -13.14
C GLY A 274 5.94 -42.38 -12.18
N PRO A 275 6.51 -42.02 -11.02
CA PRO A 275 6.98 -43.00 -10.04
C PRO A 275 5.86 -43.50 -9.13
N GLU A 276 5.83 -44.82 -8.95
CA GLU A 276 5.05 -45.56 -7.97
C GLU A 276 5.52 -45.23 -6.55
N TYR A 277 4.60 -44.84 -5.67
CA TYR A 277 4.85 -44.74 -4.23
C TYR A 277 4.35 -46.01 -3.53
N GLY A 278 5.30 -46.72 -2.91
CA GLY A 278 5.07 -47.92 -2.11
C GLY A 278 4.39 -47.61 -0.78
N GLN A 279 3.54 -48.55 -0.38
CA GLN A 279 2.93 -48.66 0.94
C GLN A 279 3.98 -49.16 1.94
N GLU A 280 4.12 -48.50 3.09
CA GLU A 280 4.69 -49.13 4.27
C GLU A 280 3.69 -49.06 5.44
N THR A 281 3.53 -50.24 6.01
CA THR A 281 2.60 -50.70 7.03
C THR A 281 2.96 -50.23 8.44
N LEU A 282 1.92 -49.92 9.21
CA LEU A 282 1.94 -49.72 10.66
C LEU A 282 2.31 -51.01 11.42
N ALA A 283 3.11 -50.84 12.47
CA ALA A 283 3.12 -51.66 13.68
C ALA A 283 3.15 -50.71 14.89
#